data_AF-A0A9N9G3M6-F1
#
_entry.id   AF-A0A9N9G3M6-F1
#
_cell.length_a   1.000
_cell.length_b   1.000
_cell.length_c   1.000
_cell.angle_alpha   90.00
_cell.angle_beta   90.00
_cell.angle_gamma   90.00
#
_symmetry.space_group_name_H-M   'P 1'
#
loop_
_entity.id
_entity.type
_entity.pdbx_description
1 polymer ?
#
loop_
_entity_poly.entity_id
_entity_poly.type
_entity_poly.pdbx_seq_one_letter_code
_entity_poly.pdbx_strand_id
1 'polypeptide(L)'
;MTETSICKYLLGTCYGCQKCLHCFKLPQRNLCKCKKEIQPSRVSYPKSGQQIYQRAFSLDQPLQKANEFLFTANIKFNYNSNFEEAFSYTFCTACNSKFQREGDISEKEYSS
;
A
#
# COMPACT_ATOMS: atom_id res chain seq x y z
N MET A 1 14.79 -10.61 -25.56
CA MET A 1 13.45 -10.13 -25.17
C MET A 1 13.25 -10.50 -23.71
N THR A 2 13.60 -9.61 -22.78
CA THR A 2 13.39 -9.85 -21.35
C THR A 2 11.93 -9.68 -21.05
N GLU A 3 11.27 -10.81 -20.79
CA GLU A 3 9.91 -10.87 -20.27
C GLU A 3 9.89 -10.15 -18.91
N THR A 4 9.51 -8.87 -18.93
CA THR A 4 9.33 -8.06 -17.73
C THR A 4 8.20 -8.70 -16.95
N SER A 5 8.52 -9.60 -16.03
CA SER A 5 7.53 -10.22 -15.14
C SER A 5 6.76 -9.10 -14.44
N ILE A 6 5.49 -8.95 -14.83
CA ILE A 6 4.57 -7.97 -14.26
C ILE A 6 4.33 -8.40 -12.81
N CYS A 7 4.87 -7.66 -11.85
CA CYS A 7 4.73 -7.96 -10.43
C CYS A 7 3.36 -7.48 -9.95
N LYS A 8 2.30 -8.25 -10.18
CA LYS A 8 0.97 -7.88 -9.67
C LYS A 8 1.00 -7.65 -8.16
N TYR A 9 0.36 -6.57 -7.71
CA TYR A 9 0.21 -6.29 -6.28
C TYR A 9 -0.53 -7.44 -5.57
N LEU A 10 -0.09 -7.80 -4.36
CA LEU A 10 -0.64 -8.88 -3.56
C LEU A 10 -1.27 -8.30 -2.28
N LEU A 11 -2.54 -8.62 -2.02
CA LEU A 11 -3.35 -8.04 -0.93
C LEU A 11 -2.74 -8.24 0.47
N GLY A 12 -1.96 -9.32 0.65
CA GLY A 12 -1.22 -9.66 1.87
C GLY A 12 0.08 -8.90 2.07
N THR A 13 0.38 -7.90 1.25
CA THR A 13 1.54 -7.03 1.40
C THR A 13 1.14 -5.56 1.50
N CYS A 14 1.94 -4.80 2.24
CA CYS A 14 1.83 -3.35 2.31
C CYS A 14 2.16 -2.75 0.95
N TYR A 15 1.23 -2.01 0.35
CA TYR A 15 1.43 -1.38 -0.95
C TYR A 15 2.68 -0.48 -0.96
N GLY A 16 2.87 0.33 0.09
CA GLY A 16 3.97 1.30 0.15
C GLY A 16 5.37 0.74 0.44
N CYS A 17 5.51 -0.52 0.86
CA CYS A 17 6.83 -1.07 1.24
C CYS A 17 7.01 -2.58 1.05
N GLN A 18 6.05 -3.27 0.42
CA GLN A 18 5.99 -4.72 0.22
C GLN A 18 6.05 -5.59 1.50
N LYS A 19 6.09 -4.99 2.70
CA LYS A 19 6.06 -5.72 3.98
C LYS A 19 4.89 -6.69 4.00
N CYS A 20 5.15 -7.96 4.31
CA CYS A 20 4.08 -8.93 4.47
C CYS A 20 3.24 -8.57 5.69
N LEU A 21 1.93 -8.47 5.53
CA LEU A 21 1.01 -8.06 6.59
C LEU A 21 0.55 -9.23 7.46
N HIS A 22 0.84 -10.48 7.05
CA HIS A 22 0.58 -11.67 7.86
C HIS A 22 1.67 -11.90 8.93
N CYS A 23 2.93 -11.67 8.59
CA CYS A 23 4.07 -11.86 9.50
C CYS A 23 4.82 -10.58 9.86
N PHE A 24 4.39 -9.42 9.33
CA PHE A 24 4.97 -8.08 9.54
C PHE A 24 6.47 -7.97 9.23
N LYS A 25 7.02 -8.90 8.43
CA LYS A 25 8.40 -8.90 7.96
C LYS A 25 8.48 -8.36 6.53
N LEU A 26 9.56 -7.64 6.24
CA LEU A 26 9.89 -7.31 4.85
C LEU A 26 10.16 -8.61 4.08
N PRO A 27 9.77 -8.70 2.80
CA PRO A 27 10.11 -9.83 1.94
C PRO A 27 11.61 -9.78 1.64
N GLN A 28 12.43 -10.22 2.59
CA GLN A 28 13.78 -10.69 2.30
C GLN A 28 13.65 -11.94 1.42
N ARG A 29 14.59 -12.10 0.47
CA ARG A 29 14.49 -12.98 -0.71
C ARG A 29 13.93 -14.40 -0.49
N ASN A 30 13.89 -14.99 0.71
CA ASN A 30 13.41 -16.37 0.91
C ASN A 30 12.68 -16.72 2.24
N LEU A 31 12.18 -15.76 3.04
CA LEU A 31 11.66 -16.10 4.39
C LEU A 31 10.15 -15.97 4.60
N CYS A 32 9.43 -15.31 3.70
CA CYS A 32 7.99 -15.11 3.86
C CYS A 32 7.17 -16.19 3.13
N LYS A 33 6.76 -17.22 3.86
CA LYS A 33 5.89 -18.32 3.40
C LYS A 33 4.39 -18.04 3.51
N CYS A 34 4.01 -16.82 3.90
CA CYS A 34 2.60 -16.45 4.05
C CYS A 34 1.90 -16.43 2.69
N LYS A 35 0.64 -16.88 2.65
CA LYS A 35 -0.22 -16.75 1.46
C LYS A 35 -0.62 -15.28 1.29
N LYS A 36 0.03 -14.59 0.35
CA LYS A 36 -0.14 -13.14 0.13
C LYS A 36 -1.31 -12.79 -0.78
N GLU A 37 -1.89 -13.77 -1.46
CA GLU A 37 -3.10 -13.60 -2.26
C GLU A 37 -4.34 -13.40 -1.38
N ILE A 38 -4.29 -13.92 -0.15
CA ILE A 38 -5.37 -13.81 0.81
C ILE A 38 -5.28 -12.45 1.50
N GLN A 39 -6.37 -11.69 1.42
CA GLN A 39 -6.50 -10.44 2.13
C GLN A 39 -6.34 -10.67 3.64
N PRO A 40 -5.42 -9.97 4.31
CA PRO A 40 -5.19 -10.16 5.73
C PRO A 40 -6.38 -9.57 6.50
N SER A 41 -6.95 -10.38 7.39
CA SER A 41 -7.98 -9.92 8.32
C SER A 41 -7.40 -8.97 9.35
N ARG A 42 -8.22 -8.02 9.82
CA ARG A 42 -7.84 -7.12 10.91
C ARG A 42 -7.40 -7.97 12.12
N VAL A 43 -6.20 -7.72 12.63
CA VAL A 43 -5.69 -8.45 13.80
C VAL A 43 -6.49 -7.99 15.02
N SER A 44 -7.18 -8.91 15.69
CA SER A 44 -8.03 -8.63 16.87
C SER A 44 -7.21 -8.22 18.10
N TYR A 45 -5.97 -8.72 18.23
CA TYR A 45 -4.99 -8.31 19.23
C TYR A 45 -3.65 -7.97 18.56
N PRO A 46 -3.52 -6.77 17.97
CA PRO A 46 -2.27 -6.39 17.33
C PRO A 46 -1.19 -6.18 18.40
N LYS A 47 -0.02 -6.82 18.25
CA LYS A 47 1.17 -6.33 18.95
C LYS A 47 1.46 -4.91 18.44
N SER A 48 2.08 -4.08 19.27
CA SER A 48 2.35 -2.68 18.92
C SER A 48 2.95 -2.55 17.51
N GLY A 49 2.32 -1.75 16.65
CA GLY A 49 2.72 -1.52 15.26
C GLY A 49 2.19 -2.52 14.21
N GLN A 50 1.47 -3.57 14.61
CA GLN A 50 0.93 -4.61 13.70
C GLN A 50 -0.51 -4.33 13.22
N GLN A 51 -0.88 -3.05 13.08
CA GLN A 51 -2.18 -2.70 12.52
C GLN A 51 -2.12 -2.66 11.00
N ILE A 52 -3.20 -3.15 10.39
CA ILE A 52 -3.42 -3.16 8.95
C ILE A 52 -4.51 -2.14 8.65
N TYR A 53 -4.25 -1.30 7.66
CA TYR A 53 -5.16 -0.28 7.18
C TYR A 53 -5.57 -0.63 5.76
N GLN A 54 -6.82 -1.01 5.57
CA GLN A 54 -7.41 -1.21 4.25
C GLN A 54 -7.92 0.13 3.72
N ARG A 55 -7.65 0.40 2.46
CA ARG A 55 -8.07 1.62 1.75
C ARG A 55 -8.50 1.26 0.33
N ALA A 56 -9.21 2.18 -0.30
CA ALA A 56 -9.56 2.12 -1.71
C ALA A 56 -9.09 3.41 -2.38
N PHE A 57 -8.48 3.27 -3.55
CA PHE A 57 -8.25 4.38 -4.47
C PHE A 57 -9.55 4.61 -5.26
N SER A 58 -9.95 5.86 -5.42
CA SER A 58 -11.11 6.28 -6.19
C SER A 58 -10.79 7.54 -6.97
N LEU A 59 -11.26 7.60 -8.23
CA LEU A 59 -11.03 8.74 -9.14
C LEU A 59 -11.62 10.05 -8.62
N ASP A 60 -12.71 9.97 -7.87
CA ASP A 60 -13.47 11.13 -7.40
C ASP A 60 -12.87 11.79 -6.16
N GLN A 61 -11.77 11.24 -5.62
CA GLN A 61 -11.05 11.91 -4.52
C GLN A 61 -10.11 12.96 -5.12
N PRO A 62 -10.20 14.23 -4.68
CA PRO A 62 -9.32 15.27 -5.16
C PRO A 62 -7.87 14.81 -5.01
N LEU A 63 -7.08 14.98 -6.07
CA LEU A 63 -5.70 14.54 -6.23
C LEU A 63 -4.79 15.19 -5.17
N GLN A 64 -4.84 14.65 -3.95
CA GLN A 64 -3.95 15.00 -2.85
C GLN A 64 -2.56 14.42 -3.14
N LYS A 65 -1.50 15.10 -2.68
CA LYS A 65 -0.11 14.60 -2.68
C LYS A 65 0.03 13.16 -2.16
N ALA A 66 -0.92 12.71 -1.34
CA ALA A 66 -1.05 11.32 -0.93
C ALA A 66 -1.09 10.31 -2.12
N ASN A 67 -1.64 10.68 -3.27
CA ASN A 67 -1.62 9.84 -4.48
C ASN A 67 -0.22 9.72 -5.10
N GLU A 68 0.64 10.73 -4.97
CA GLU A 68 2.06 10.62 -5.38
C GLU A 68 2.77 9.50 -4.63
N PHE A 69 2.42 9.29 -3.36
CA PHE A 69 2.92 8.16 -2.58
C PHE A 69 2.52 6.81 -3.20
N LEU A 70 1.28 6.69 -3.69
CA LEU A 70 0.80 5.49 -4.38
C LEU A 70 1.46 5.31 -5.75
N PHE A 71 1.58 6.37 -6.54
CA PHE A 71 2.23 6.33 -7.85
C PHE A 71 3.72 5.95 -7.72
N THR A 72 4.41 6.56 -6.78
CA THR A 72 5.82 6.26 -6.48
C THR A 72 6.00 4.80 -6.09
N ALA A 73 5.11 4.27 -5.24
CA ALA A 73 5.15 2.86 -4.85
C ALA A 73 4.84 1.93 -6.04
N ASN A 74 3.84 2.27 -6.87
CA ASN A 74 3.49 1.51 -8.07
C ASN A 74 4.67 1.37 -9.02
N ILE A 75 5.35 2.48 -9.32
CA ILE A 75 6.53 2.49 -10.20
C ILE A 75 7.67 1.73 -9.55
N LYS A 76 8.00 2.03 -8.28
CA LYS A 76 9.11 1.42 -7.55
C LYS A 76 9.02 -0.10 -7.47
N PHE A 77 7.82 -0.63 -7.30
CA PHE A 77 7.58 -2.06 -7.10
C PHE A 77 7.01 -2.76 -8.34
N ASN A 78 6.82 -2.02 -9.43
CA ASN A 78 6.27 -2.50 -10.69
C ASN A 78 4.92 -3.22 -10.54
N TYR A 79 4.01 -2.63 -9.75
CA TYR A 79 2.71 -3.25 -9.47
C TYR A 79 1.76 -3.25 -10.68
N ASN A 80 1.97 -2.32 -11.61
CA ASN A 80 1.09 -2.09 -12.75
C ASN A 80 -0.38 -1.93 -12.35
N SER A 81 -0.62 -1.24 -11.23
CA SER A 81 -1.97 -0.90 -10.76
C SER A 81 -2.63 0.06 -11.74
N ASN A 82 -3.91 -0.18 -12.03
CA ASN A 82 -4.70 0.72 -12.86
C ASN A 82 -5.20 1.91 -12.02
N PHE A 83 -4.72 3.12 -12.31
CA PHE A 83 -5.18 4.34 -11.65
C PHE A 83 -6.31 5.05 -12.43
N GLU A 84 -6.80 4.43 -13.50
CA GLU A 84 -8.04 4.82 -14.20
C GLU A 84 -9.26 4.08 -13.64
N GLU A 85 -9.06 3.17 -12.68
CA GLU A 85 -10.11 2.40 -12.04
C GLU A 85 -9.93 2.40 -10.51
N ALA A 86 -11.02 2.21 -9.78
CA ALA A 86 -10.95 2.06 -8.34
C ALA A 86 -10.31 0.70 -7.96
N PHE A 87 -9.36 0.72 -7.03
CA PHE A 87 -8.74 -0.51 -6.53
C PHE A 87 -8.49 -0.46 -5.04
N SER A 88 -8.53 -1.63 -4.41
CA SER A 88 -8.25 -1.78 -2.98
C SER A 88 -6.76 -2.02 -2.73
N TYR A 89 -6.24 -1.44 -1.65
CA TYR A 89 -4.88 -1.64 -1.21
C TYR A 89 -4.79 -1.64 0.32
N THR A 90 -3.69 -2.18 0.84
CA THR A 90 -3.46 -2.24 2.28
C THR A 90 -2.13 -1.58 2.66
N PHE A 91 -2.11 -0.94 3.82
CA PHE A 91 -0.92 -0.38 4.43
C PHE A 91 -0.64 -0.97 5.80
N CYS A 92 0.65 -1.09 6.13
CA CYS A 92 1.07 -1.19 7.52
C CYS A 92 0.96 0.18 8.20
N THR A 93 0.98 0.19 9.53
CA THR A 93 0.93 1.40 10.36
C THR A 93 1.86 2.52 9.87
N ALA A 94 3.14 2.22 9.60
CA ALA A 94 4.11 3.24 9.19
C ALA A 94 3.78 3.89 7.84
N CYS A 95 3.35 3.08 6.85
CA CYS A 95 2.97 3.60 5.55
C CYS A 95 1.65 4.38 5.61
N ASN A 96 0.69 3.93 6.44
CA ASN A 96 -0.56 4.67 6.64
C ASN A 96 -0.31 6.03 7.27
N SER A 97 0.52 6.11 8.31
CA SER A 97 0.88 7.40 8.94
C SER A 97 1.62 8.32 7.98
N LYS A 98 2.50 7.78 7.10
CA LYS A 98 3.13 8.60 6.07
C LYS A 98 2.08 9.12 5.08
N PHE A 99 1.24 8.24 4.53
CA PHE A 99 0.18 8.61 3.59
C PHE A 99 -0.77 9.68 4.15
N GLN A 100 -1.18 9.56 5.41
CA GLN A 100 -2.03 10.57 6.08
C GLN A 100 -1.35 11.93 6.15
N ARG A 101 -0.08 11.99 6.57
CA ARG A 101 0.67 13.26 6.63
C ARG A 101 0.79 13.93 5.26
N GLU A 102 1.00 13.17 4.19
CA GLU A 102 1.02 13.74 2.83
C GLU A 102 -0.37 14.29 2.42
N GLY A 103 -1.45 13.66 2.88
CA GLY A 103 -2.83 14.15 2.70
C GLY A 103 -3.11 15.44 3.47
N ASP A 104 -2.75 15.50 4.75
CA ASP A 104 -2.94 16.69 5.60
C ASP A 104 -2.20 17.93 5.07
N ILE A 105 -1.04 17.74 4.41
CA ILE A 105 -0.29 18.82 3.77
C ILE A 105 -1.07 19.38 2.57
N SER A 106 -1.64 18.50 1.75
CA SER A 106 -2.40 18.92 0.56
C SER A 106 -3.73 19.63 0.88
N GLU A 107 -4.40 19.28 1.98
CA GLU A 107 -5.62 20.00 2.40
C GLU A 107 -5.35 21.45 2.82
N LYS A 108 -4.18 21.69 3.43
CA LYS A 108 -3.76 23.03 3.85
C LYS A 108 -3.34 23.92 2.68
N GLU A 109 -2.70 23.35 1.66
CA GLU A 109 -2.31 24.08 0.45
C GLU A 109 -3.51 24.46 -0.44
N TYR A 110 -4.59 23.68 -0.43
CA TYR A 110 -5.81 24.01 -1.17
C TYR A 110 -6.70 25.06 -0.46
N SER A 111 -6.51 25.24 0.85
CA SER A 111 -7.27 26.19 1.66
C SER A 111 -6.52 27.50 1.97
N SER A 112 -5.35 27.74 1.36
CA SER A 112 -4.57 28.98 1.45
C SER A 112 -4.56 29.72 0.12
#